data_AF-Q8YQW4-F1
#
_entry.id   AF-Q8YQW4-F1
#
_cell.length_a   1.000
_cell.length_b   1.000
_cell.length_c   1.000
_cell.angle_alpha   90.00
_cell.angle_beta   90.00
_cell.angle_gamma   90.00
#
_symmetry.space_group_name_H-M   'P 1'
#
loop_
_entity.id
_entity.type
_entity.pdbx_description
1 polymer ?
#
loop_
_entity_poly.entity_id
_entity_poly.type
_entity_poly.pdbx_seq_one_letter_code
_entity_poly.pdbx_strand_id
1 'polypeptide(L)'
;MKHEILDEFKRLQSRAKKQSNKIFKYLSYRLLKSWIFLIIAIISFLAITIITADLTLSEVAENSDKKDLMGDIFADSQKSIQNYIEGIYVAPNGTVYTNSHEDKAGAEASIYKDGNVIGVLSDLDGWSRRGGKAVTANSKYIYIAMSQGFVGKIDKDYPPEGTTWYCVRRYNLSGKPAPFANGRGWDKSMLIVNTKSEVTGLATKDKNLYVSDAANNKIRVYNTETMKELRNFSFLRPEDITIDKQGNLWIIQKQDANNPAKILRYSSSGKQLPQKNN
;
A
#
# COMPACT_ATOMS: atom_id res chain seq x y z
N MET A 1 20.40 -75.38 59.18
CA MET A 1 18.93 -75.30 59.08
C MET A 1 18.37 -73.92 58.68
N LYS A 2 18.54 -72.82 59.43
CA LYS A 2 18.00 -71.49 59.01
C LYS A 2 18.68 -70.88 57.77
N HIS A 3 19.98 -71.09 57.57
CA HIS A 3 20.72 -70.53 56.44
C HIS A 3 20.47 -71.26 55.11
N GLU A 4 20.28 -72.58 55.12
CA GLU A 4 19.98 -73.36 53.90
C GLU A 4 18.61 -73.02 53.31
N ILE A 5 17.59 -72.85 54.16
CA ILE A 5 16.24 -72.48 53.72
C ILE A 5 16.23 -71.09 53.06
N LEU A 6 17.04 -70.16 53.57
CA LEU A 6 17.14 -68.81 53.01
C LEU A 6 17.84 -68.80 51.64
N ASP A 7 18.86 -69.64 51.46
CA ASP A 7 19.55 -69.79 50.17
C ASP A 7 18.72 -70.54 49.13
N GLU A 8 17.93 -71.53 49.54
CA GLU A 8 16.96 -72.19 48.66
C GLU A 8 15.88 -71.21 48.17
N PHE A 9 15.37 -70.36 49.07
CA PHE A 9 14.38 -69.35 48.73
C PHE A 9 14.93 -68.30 47.75
N LYS A 10 16.17 -67.85 47.94
CA LYS A 10 16.85 -66.94 46.99
C LYS A 10 17.07 -67.60 45.63
N ARG A 11 17.41 -68.89 45.58
CA ARG A 11 17.56 -69.65 44.33
C ARG A 11 16.23 -69.81 43.61
N LEU A 12 15.14 -70.06 44.32
CA LEU A 12 13.78 -70.12 43.76
C LEU A 12 13.32 -68.77 43.19
N GLN A 13 13.52 -67.67 43.93
CA GLN A 13 13.22 -66.32 43.44
C GLN A 13 14.03 -65.96 42.19
N SER A 14 15.32 -66.30 42.16
CA SER A 14 16.18 -66.08 40.99
C SER A 14 15.72 -66.88 39.77
N ARG A 15 15.33 -68.16 39.95
CA ARG A 15 14.79 -69.00 38.88
C ARG A 15 13.45 -68.47 38.36
N ALA A 16 12.53 -68.06 39.24
CA ALA A 16 11.25 -67.48 38.88
C ALA A 16 11.42 -66.16 38.08
N LYS A 17 12.34 -65.28 38.51
CA LYS A 17 12.65 -64.04 37.80
C LYS A 17 13.26 -64.29 36.41
N LYS A 18 14.14 -65.29 36.29
CA LYS A 18 14.75 -65.68 35.00
C LYS A 18 13.73 -66.27 34.03
N GLN A 19 12.78 -67.06 34.53
CA GLN A 19 11.71 -67.67 33.73
C GLN A 19 10.67 -66.62 33.30
N SER A 20 10.29 -65.71 34.21
CA SER A 20 9.43 -64.55 33.93
C SER A 20 10.03 -63.63 32.85
N ASN A 21 11.31 -63.27 32.97
CA ASN A 21 11.98 -62.45 31.96
C ASN A 21 12.06 -63.14 30.59
N LYS A 22 12.21 -64.47 30.54
CA LYS A 22 12.23 -65.22 29.28
C LYS A 22 10.85 -65.24 28.61
N ILE A 23 9.79 -65.40 29.40
CA ILE A 23 8.39 -65.33 28.93
C ILE A 23 8.04 -63.91 28.47
N PHE A 24 8.44 -62.88 29.22
CA PHE A 24 8.21 -61.48 28.88
C PHE A 24 8.92 -61.09 27.57
N LYS A 25 10.16 -61.54 27.37
CA LYS A 25 10.91 -61.28 26.14
C LYS A 25 10.33 -62.02 24.93
N TYR A 26 9.71 -63.19 25.14
CA TYR A 26 9.04 -63.95 24.09
C TYR A 26 7.66 -63.35 23.73
N LEU A 27 6.88 -62.91 24.72
CA LEU A 27 5.62 -62.18 24.50
C LEU A 27 5.88 -60.81 23.85
N SER A 28 6.89 -60.07 24.30
CA SER A 28 7.23 -58.76 23.73
C SER A 28 7.73 -58.90 22.30
N TYR A 29 8.46 -59.95 21.96
CA TYR A 29 8.90 -60.23 20.59
C TYR A 29 7.76 -60.67 19.66
N ARG A 30 6.81 -61.46 20.17
CA ARG A 30 5.62 -61.90 19.41
C ARG A 30 4.66 -60.73 19.16
N LEU A 31 4.46 -59.86 20.16
CA LEU A 31 3.69 -58.62 20.01
C LEU A 31 4.39 -57.65 19.05
N LEU A 32 5.71 -57.42 19.20
CA LEU A 32 6.48 -56.53 18.32
C LEU A 32 6.45 -57.00 16.84
N LYS A 33 6.51 -58.31 16.58
CA LYS A 33 6.34 -58.85 15.22
C LYS A 33 4.95 -58.56 14.64
N SER A 34 3.88 -58.75 15.42
CA SER A 34 2.52 -58.44 14.96
C SER A 34 2.33 -56.95 14.65
N TRP A 35 2.95 -56.04 15.42
CA TRP A 35 2.91 -54.60 15.16
C TRP A 35 3.71 -54.20 13.91
N ILE A 36 4.85 -54.85 13.64
CA ILE A 36 5.64 -54.59 12.42
C ILE A 36 4.85 -55.02 11.17
N PHE A 37 4.17 -56.17 11.19
CA PHE A 37 3.31 -56.59 10.07
C PHE A 37 2.12 -55.65 9.87
N LEU A 38 1.53 -55.12 10.95
CA LEU A 38 0.44 -54.16 10.87
C LEU A 38 0.90 -52.82 10.26
N ILE A 39 2.09 -52.33 10.65
CA ILE A 39 2.67 -51.09 10.12
C ILE A 39 3.06 -51.24 8.64
N ILE A 40 3.64 -52.38 8.24
CA ILE A 40 3.95 -52.65 6.83
C ILE A 40 2.66 -52.76 6.00
N ALA A 41 1.60 -53.37 6.52
CA ALA A 41 0.31 -53.44 5.85
C ALA A 41 -0.34 -52.06 5.68
N ILE A 42 -0.24 -51.19 6.69
CA ILE A 42 -0.76 -49.80 6.63
C ILE A 42 0.05 -48.94 5.64
N ILE A 43 1.38 -49.06 5.61
CA ILE A 43 2.24 -48.34 4.65
C ILE A 43 1.98 -48.83 3.22
N SER A 44 1.77 -50.14 3.02
CA SER A 44 1.43 -50.71 1.72
C SER A 44 0.04 -50.27 1.25
N PHE A 45 -0.93 -50.16 2.16
CA PHE A 45 -2.28 -49.68 1.86
C PHE A 45 -2.28 -48.17 1.51
N LEU A 46 -1.48 -47.36 2.21
CA LEU A 46 -1.29 -45.94 1.87
C LEU A 46 -0.59 -45.76 0.51
N ALA A 47 0.41 -46.58 0.18
CA ALA A 47 1.09 -46.53 -1.11
C ALA A 47 0.15 -46.95 -2.28
N ILE A 48 -0.76 -47.89 -2.05
CA ILE A 48 -1.76 -48.30 -3.06
C ILE A 48 -2.81 -47.19 -3.26
N THR A 49 -3.23 -46.46 -2.22
CA THR A 49 -4.15 -45.31 -2.39
C THR A 49 -3.52 -44.12 -3.11
N ILE A 50 -2.20 -43.94 -3.01
CA ILE A 50 -1.47 -42.88 -3.73
C ILE A 50 -1.36 -43.24 -5.22
N ILE A 51 -1.18 -44.52 -5.57
CA ILE A 51 -1.09 -44.95 -6.98
C ILE A 51 -2.48 -45.02 -7.66
N THR A 52 -3.56 -45.33 -6.93
CA THR A 52 -4.91 -45.29 -7.54
C THR A 52 -5.50 -43.89 -7.62
N ALA A 53 -5.07 -42.94 -6.78
CA ALA A 53 -5.46 -41.53 -6.92
C ALA A 53 -4.81 -40.87 -8.16
N ASP A 54 -3.59 -41.28 -8.53
CA ASP A 54 -2.90 -40.77 -9.74
C ASP A 54 -3.39 -41.42 -11.05
N LEU A 55 -4.14 -42.53 -11.01
CA LEU A 55 -4.59 -43.26 -12.22
C LEU A 55 -6.09 -43.11 -12.54
N THR A 56 -6.86 -42.32 -11.80
CA THR A 56 -8.28 -42.06 -12.10
C THR A 56 -8.66 -40.57 -12.17
N LEU A 57 -7.69 -39.69 -12.47
CA LEU A 57 -7.95 -38.30 -12.85
C LEU A 57 -7.32 -38.00 -14.22
N SER A 58 -7.61 -38.85 -15.20
CA SER A 58 -7.52 -38.46 -16.61
C SER A 58 -8.69 -37.51 -16.91
N GLU A 59 -8.35 -36.22 -16.98
CA GLU A 59 -8.88 -35.24 -17.93
C GLU A 59 -10.41 -35.26 -18.16
N VAL A 60 -11.15 -34.71 -17.20
CA VAL A 60 -12.26 -33.83 -17.58
C VAL A 60 -11.73 -32.42 -17.39
N ALA A 61 -11.50 -31.72 -18.50
CA ALA A 61 -11.18 -30.30 -18.51
C ALA A 61 -12.35 -29.53 -17.89
N GLU A 62 -12.31 -29.40 -16.56
CA GLU A 62 -13.15 -28.46 -15.85
C GLU A 62 -12.63 -27.07 -16.22
N ASN A 63 -13.50 -26.32 -16.91
CA ASN A 63 -13.20 -25.00 -17.45
C ASN A 63 -12.86 -24.05 -16.28
N SER A 64 -11.58 -24.00 -15.90
CA SER A 64 -11.03 -23.15 -14.84
C SER A 64 -10.85 -21.70 -15.32
N ASP A 65 -11.81 -21.19 -16.09
CA ASP A 65 -11.92 -19.78 -16.50
C ASP A 65 -12.44 -18.89 -15.35
N LYS A 66 -11.89 -19.12 -14.16
CA LYS A 66 -11.66 -18.06 -13.16
C LYS A 66 -10.25 -18.20 -12.60
N LYS A 67 -9.27 -18.32 -13.49
CA LYS A 67 -7.98 -17.69 -13.25
C LYS A 67 -8.27 -16.21 -13.01
N ASP A 68 -8.04 -15.75 -11.79
CA ASP A 68 -8.12 -14.33 -11.46
C ASP A 68 -7.15 -13.59 -12.38
N LEU A 69 -7.70 -12.97 -13.42
CA LEU A 69 -6.93 -12.28 -14.46
C LEU A 69 -6.02 -11.22 -13.84
N MET A 70 -6.37 -10.70 -12.66
CA MET A 70 -5.57 -9.74 -11.93
C MET A 70 -4.38 -10.40 -11.23
N GLY A 71 -4.54 -11.57 -10.63
CA GLY A 71 -3.46 -12.24 -9.88
C GLY A 71 -2.27 -12.66 -10.75
N ASP A 72 -2.54 -13.18 -11.95
CA ASP A 72 -1.50 -13.71 -12.84
C ASP A 72 -0.77 -12.62 -13.66
N ILE A 73 -1.38 -11.44 -13.88
CA ILE A 73 -0.71 -10.31 -14.55
C ILE A 73 0.34 -9.66 -13.63
N PHE A 74 0.16 -9.72 -12.30
CA PHE A 74 1.02 -8.99 -11.34
C PHE A 74 1.99 -9.87 -10.55
N ALA A 75 1.90 -11.20 -10.69
CA ALA A 75 2.69 -12.15 -9.90
C ALA A 75 4.22 -11.97 -10.01
N ASP A 76 4.71 -11.43 -11.12
CA ASP A 76 6.15 -11.30 -11.40
C ASP A 76 6.64 -9.85 -11.49
N SER A 77 5.82 -8.90 -11.06
CA SER A 77 6.19 -7.49 -11.10
C SER A 77 6.25 -6.95 -9.67
N GLN A 78 7.42 -6.42 -9.28
CA GLN A 78 7.55 -5.44 -8.19
C GLN A 78 6.78 -4.12 -8.51
N LYS A 79 5.74 -4.20 -9.33
CA LYS A 79 4.96 -3.12 -9.93
C LYS A 79 3.50 -3.41 -9.58
N SER A 80 3.17 -3.25 -8.30
CA SER A 80 1.78 -3.27 -7.86
C SER A 80 0.97 -2.30 -8.72
N ILE A 81 -0.08 -2.79 -9.39
CA ILE A 81 -1.06 -1.88 -9.97
C ILE A 81 -1.84 -1.26 -8.82
N GLN A 82 -2.02 0.06 -8.92
CA GLN A 82 -2.83 0.81 -7.96
C GLN A 82 -4.28 0.30 -7.96
N ASN A 83 -4.79 0.03 -6.78
CA ASN A 83 -6.18 -0.39 -6.60
C ASN A 83 -7.16 0.80 -6.72
N TYR A 84 -6.70 2.02 -6.42
CA TYR A 84 -7.55 3.21 -6.42
C TYR A 84 -6.74 4.45 -6.82
N ILE A 85 -7.32 5.30 -7.68
CA ILE A 85 -6.70 6.56 -8.15
C ILE A 85 -7.73 7.69 -7.99
N GLU A 86 -7.36 8.74 -7.27
CA GLU A 86 -8.18 9.96 -7.11
C GLU A 86 -7.75 11.07 -8.06
N GLY A 87 -6.44 11.21 -8.27
CA GLY A 87 -5.85 12.26 -9.11
C GLY A 87 -4.98 11.68 -10.21
N ILE A 88 -5.04 12.29 -11.40
CA ILE A 88 -4.21 11.94 -12.55
C ILE A 88 -3.65 13.20 -13.23
N TYR A 89 -2.37 13.15 -13.59
CA TYR A 89 -1.74 14.14 -14.45
C TYR A 89 -1.00 13.45 -15.59
N VAL A 90 -1.22 13.91 -16.82
CA VAL A 90 -0.53 13.41 -18.02
C VAL A 90 0.48 14.46 -18.49
N ALA A 91 1.77 14.13 -18.40
CA ALA A 91 2.84 14.98 -18.90
C ALA A 91 2.89 15.00 -20.43
N PRO A 92 3.47 16.04 -21.06
CA PRO A 92 3.55 16.15 -22.52
C PRO A 92 4.26 14.97 -23.22
N ASN A 93 5.15 14.26 -22.52
CA ASN A 93 5.83 13.07 -23.03
C ASN A 93 5.01 11.77 -22.85
N GLY A 94 3.76 11.86 -22.38
CA GLY A 94 2.88 10.72 -22.12
C GLY A 94 3.19 9.97 -20.81
N THR A 95 4.07 10.49 -19.95
CA THR A 95 4.22 9.97 -18.58
C THR A 95 2.99 10.36 -17.77
N VAL A 96 2.44 9.42 -17.01
CA VAL A 96 1.28 9.65 -16.16
C VAL A 96 1.72 9.59 -14.70
N TYR A 97 1.33 10.60 -13.93
CA TYR A 97 1.49 10.62 -12.49
C TYR A 97 0.12 10.50 -11.84
N THR A 98 0.02 9.66 -10.82
CA THR A 98 -1.22 9.38 -10.11
C THR A 98 -1.10 9.75 -8.64
N ASN A 99 -2.24 9.86 -7.96
CA ASN A 99 -2.30 10.00 -6.51
C ASN A 99 -3.62 9.41 -5.98
N SER A 100 -3.58 8.86 -4.78
CA SER A 100 -4.72 8.34 -4.03
C SER A 100 -4.50 8.48 -2.54
N HIS A 101 -5.57 8.54 -1.76
CA HIS A 101 -5.46 8.61 -0.30
C HIS A 101 -4.73 7.38 0.30
N GLU A 102 -5.02 6.19 -0.23
CA GLU A 102 -4.45 4.92 0.22
C GLU A 102 -4.26 3.98 -0.96
N ASP A 103 -3.14 3.24 -0.96
CA ASP A 103 -2.95 2.08 -1.82
C ASP A 103 -2.13 1.00 -1.09
N LYS A 104 -2.06 -0.21 -1.62
CA LYS A 104 -1.27 -1.30 -1.04
C LYS A 104 0.23 -1.07 -1.30
N ALA A 105 1.05 -1.48 -0.35
CA ALA A 105 2.52 -1.48 -0.44
C ALA A 105 3.17 -0.11 -0.73
N GLY A 106 2.53 0.99 -0.32
CA GLY A 106 3.05 2.35 -0.48
C GLY A 106 3.04 2.90 -1.90
N ALA A 107 2.10 2.41 -2.71
CA ALA A 107 1.88 2.85 -4.07
C ALA A 107 0.83 3.97 -4.18
N GLU A 108 0.61 4.79 -3.13
CA GLU A 108 -0.39 5.88 -3.13
C GLU A 108 -0.23 6.82 -4.33
N ALA A 109 1.00 7.03 -4.78
CA ALA A 109 1.27 7.76 -6.02
C ALA A 109 2.28 7.00 -6.88
N SER A 110 1.92 6.75 -8.13
CA SER A 110 2.67 5.94 -9.07
C SER A 110 3.00 6.69 -10.36
N ILE A 111 4.00 6.20 -11.07
CA ILE A 111 4.47 6.74 -12.34
C ILE A 111 4.22 5.68 -13.40
N TYR A 112 3.43 6.01 -14.41
CA TYR A 112 3.15 5.13 -15.54
C TYR A 112 3.69 5.70 -16.84
N LYS A 113 4.06 4.79 -17.74
CA LYS A 113 4.44 5.12 -19.11
C LYS A 113 4.05 3.97 -20.02
N ASP A 114 3.32 4.30 -21.09
CA ASP A 114 2.93 3.36 -22.14
C ASP A 114 2.27 2.08 -21.56
N GLY A 115 1.36 2.27 -20.59
CA GLY A 115 0.62 1.19 -19.90
C GLY A 115 1.36 0.51 -18.75
N ASN A 116 2.65 0.79 -18.54
CA ASN A 116 3.46 0.14 -17.53
C ASN A 116 3.69 1.04 -16.31
N VAL A 117 3.65 0.48 -15.10
CA VAL A 117 4.22 1.14 -13.92
C VAL A 117 5.74 1.18 -14.10
N ILE A 118 6.33 2.38 -14.02
CA ILE A 118 7.78 2.59 -14.16
C ILE A 118 8.41 3.18 -12.89
N GLY A 119 7.60 3.50 -11.88
CA GLY A 119 8.07 3.93 -10.57
C GLY A 119 6.92 4.27 -9.62
N VAL A 120 7.28 4.55 -8.38
CA VAL A 120 6.37 5.07 -7.34
C VAL A 120 6.97 6.33 -6.73
N LEU A 121 6.14 7.21 -6.21
CA LEU A 121 6.61 8.32 -5.38
C LEU A 121 6.91 7.75 -3.99
N SER A 122 8.19 7.73 -3.62
CA SER A 122 8.62 7.05 -2.40
C SER A 122 8.13 7.77 -1.14
N ASP A 123 8.15 7.05 -0.03
CA ASP A 123 7.92 7.64 1.30
C ASP A 123 6.52 8.23 1.51
N LEU A 124 5.48 7.70 0.85
CA LEU A 124 4.08 8.12 1.08
C LEU A 124 3.30 7.25 2.06
N ASP A 125 3.83 6.06 2.36
CA ASP A 125 3.27 5.15 3.35
C ASP A 125 4.08 5.14 4.65
N GLY A 126 3.41 4.73 5.72
CA GLY A 126 3.93 4.68 7.08
C GLY A 126 4.14 6.07 7.70
N TRP A 127 4.44 6.09 9.00
CA TRP A 127 4.69 7.32 9.75
C TRP A 127 3.54 8.32 9.68
N SER A 128 2.31 7.82 9.79
CA SER A 128 1.07 8.62 9.71
C SER A 128 0.95 9.45 8.42
N ARG A 129 1.55 8.99 7.32
CA ARG A 129 1.39 9.59 6.00
C ARG A 129 0.31 8.87 5.22
N ARG A 130 -0.36 9.64 4.36
CA ARG A 130 -1.31 9.19 3.35
C ARG A 130 -1.18 10.07 2.14
N GLY A 131 -1.50 9.56 0.96
CA GLY A 131 -1.56 10.36 -0.27
C GLY A 131 -2.77 11.31 -0.26
N GLY A 132 -3.34 11.57 -1.43
CA GLY A 132 -4.51 12.43 -1.51
C GLY A 132 -5.08 12.61 -2.90
N LYS A 133 -5.82 13.71 -3.06
CA LYS A 133 -6.78 13.88 -4.17
C LYS A 133 -6.21 14.47 -5.45
N ALA A 134 -5.06 15.13 -5.37
CA ALA A 134 -4.56 15.95 -6.46
C ALA A 134 -3.11 15.66 -6.79
N VAL A 135 -2.77 15.74 -8.08
CA VAL A 135 -1.42 15.60 -8.62
C VAL A 135 -1.24 16.55 -9.80
N THR A 136 -0.06 17.13 -9.92
CA THR A 136 0.37 17.89 -11.09
C THR A 136 1.88 17.79 -11.24
N ALA A 137 2.43 18.15 -12.40
CA ALA A 137 3.87 18.19 -12.61
C ALA A 137 4.27 19.31 -13.56
N ASN A 138 5.53 19.71 -13.52
CA ASN A 138 6.19 20.52 -14.54
C ASN A 138 7.38 19.75 -15.12
N SER A 139 8.27 20.42 -15.87
CA SER A 139 9.45 19.78 -16.48
C SER A 139 10.52 19.31 -15.50
N LYS A 140 10.38 19.57 -14.20
CA LYS A 140 11.41 19.27 -13.19
C LYS A 140 10.89 18.51 -11.98
N TYR A 141 9.64 18.75 -11.60
CA TYR A 141 9.07 18.27 -10.35
C TYR A 141 7.65 17.74 -10.53
N ILE A 142 7.32 16.76 -9.69
CA ILE A 142 5.97 16.27 -9.44
C ILE A 142 5.50 16.90 -8.12
N TYR A 143 4.23 17.29 -8.05
CA TYR A 143 3.59 17.83 -6.86
C TYR A 143 2.32 17.05 -6.58
N ILE A 144 2.20 16.54 -5.36
CA ILE A 144 1.00 15.81 -4.92
C ILE A 144 0.40 16.43 -3.67
N ALA A 145 -0.91 16.36 -3.56
CA ALA A 145 -1.61 16.57 -2.30
C ALA A 145 -1.41 15.35 -1.41
N MET A 146 -1.09 15.57 -0.13
CA MET A 146 -0.93 14.48 0.83
C MET A 146 -1.27 14.95 2.25
N SER A 147 -1.40 14.01 3.18
CA SER A 147 -1.58 14.31 4.61
C SER A 147 -0.53 13.65 5.49
N GLN A 148 -0.01 14.42 6.44
CA GLN A 148 0.98 13.98 7.44
C GLN A 148 0.37 14.17 8.82
N GLY A 149 0.13 13.08 9.54
CA GLY A 149 -0.30 13.07 10.93
C GLY A 149 0.87 13.08 11.91
N PHE A 150 0.55 13.25 13.20
CA PHE A 150 1.49 13.10 14.30
C PHE A 150 2.06 11.67 14.39
N VAL A 151 3.32 11.54 14.83
CA VAL A 151 4.06 10.26 14.92
C VAL A 151 4.69 10.01 16.29
N GLY A 152 4.30 10.77 17.32
CA GLY A 152 4.94 10.73 18.63
C GLY A 152 6.03 11.79 18.81
N LYS A 153 6.64 11.82 20.00
CA LYS A 153 7.73 12.74 20.34
C LYS A 153 9.05 12.26 19.74
N ILE A 154 9.26 12.60 18.46
CA ILE A 154 10.48 12.29 17.71
C ILE A 154 11.25 13.59 17.46
N ASP A 155 12.58 13.54 17.54
CA ASP A 155 13.45 14.69 17.22
C ASP A 155 13.59 14.90 15.69
N LYS A 156 12.45 15.14 15.05
CA LYS A 156 12.28 15.41 13.61
C LYS A 156 11.06 16.32 13.41
N ASP A 157 11.02 17.02 12.27
CA ASP A 157 9.90 17.91 11.94
C ASP A 157 8.66 17.11 11.53
N TYR A 158 7.70 17.03 12.45
CA TYR A 158 6.39 16.40 12.28
C TYR A 158 5.30 17.30 12.89
N PRO A 159 4.03 17.09 12.52
CA PRO A 159 2.91 17.81 13.13
C PRO A 159 2.91 17.67 14.65
N PRO A 160 2.46 18.70 15.40
CA PRO A 160 2.18 18.56 16.82
C PRO A 160 1.12 17.48 17.09
N GLU A 161 1.08 17.00 18.34
CA GLU A 161 0.03 16.10 18.81
C GLU A 161 -1.37 16.67 18.53
N GLY A 162 -2.29 15.81 18.08
CA GLY A 162 -3.65 16.20 17.70
C GLY A 162 -3.77 17.00 16.39
N THR A 163 -2.69 17.16 15.62
CA THR A 163 -2.67 17.92 14.37
C THR A 163 -2.35 17.03 13.17
N THR A 164 -3.03 17.28 12.04
CA THR A 164 -2.66 16.77 10.72
C THR A 164 -2.27 17.95 9.83
N TRP A 165 -1.14 17.82 9.13
CA TRP A 165 -0.79 18.73 8.05
C TRP A 165 -1.41 18.21 6.76
N TYR A 166 -2.18 19.06 6.08
CA TYR A 166 -2.54 18.86 4.69
C TYR A 166 -1.60 19.70 3.84
N CYS A 167 -0.80 19.01 3.03
CA CYS A 167 0.35 19.61 2.38
C CYS A 167 0.41 19.27 0.90
N VAL A 168 1.21 20.06 0.18
CA VAL A 168 1.74 19.67 -1.12
C VAL A 168 3.14 19.12 -0.88
N ARG A 169 3.43 17.92 -1.37
CA ARG A 169 4.79 17.35 -1.34
C ARG A 169 5.39 17.34 -2.73
N ARG A 170 6.68 17.69 -2.79
CA ARG A 170 7.42 17.82 -4.05
C ARG A 170 8.37 16.65 -4.25
N TYR A 171 8.39 16.12 -5.46
CA TYR A 171 9.27 15.04 -5.90
C TYR A 171 10.03 15.44 -7.16
N ASN A 172 11.17 14.83 -7.40
CA ASN A 172 11.78 14.84 -8.73
C ASN A 172 11.00 13.92 -9.68
N LEU A 173 11.30 13.98 -10.99
CA LEU A 173 10.60 13.17 -11.99
C LEU A 173 10.83 11.65 -11.87
N SER A 174 11.77 11.22 -11.03
CA SER A 174 12.02 9.80 -10.71
C SER A 174 11.25 9.32 -9.47
N GLY A 175 10.38 10.16 -8.89
CA GLY A 175 9.57 9.79 -7.73
C GLY A 175 10.28 9.89 -6.38
N LYS A 176 11.46 10.54 -6.29
CA LYS A 176 12.13 10.77 -4.99
C LYS A 176 11.76 12.13 -4.41
N PRO A 177 11.53 12.26 -3.09
CA PRO A 177 11.27 13.53 -2.44
C PRO A 177 12.33 14.57 -2.80
N ALA A 178 11.88 15.79 -3.10
CA ALA A 178 12.73 16.88 -3.57
C ALA A 178 12.68 18.08 -2.60
N PRO A 179 13.65 18.18 -1.67
CA PRO A 179 13.64 19.19 -0.62
C PRO A 179 13.71 20.63 -1.15
N PHE A 180 13.25 21.60 -0.36
CA PHE A 180 13.41 23.04 -0.61
C PHE A 180 13.76 23.80 0.67
N ALA A 181 14.25 25.04 0.53
CA ALA A 181 14.85 25.83 1.61
C ALA A 181 13.98 25.94 2.88
N ASN A 182 12.65 26.06 2.73
CA ASN A 182 11.68 26.16 3.83
C ASN A 182 10.74 24.94 3.91
N GLY A 183 11.16 23.82 3.33
CA GLY A 183 10.36 22.62 3.33
C GLY A 183 10.24 22.03 4.73
N ARG A 184 9.05 21.52 5.00
CA ARG A 184 8.65 20.86 6.24
C ARG A 184 8.72 19.35 6.08
N GLY A 185 8.52 18.65 7.20
CA GLY A 185 8.72 17.21 7.28
C GLY A 185 10.19 16.86 7.51
N TRP A 186 10.44 15.64 7.95
CA TRP A 186 11.79 15.14 8.25
C TRP A 186 12.77 15.27 7.06
N ASP A 187 12.27 15.24 5.83
CA ASP A 187 13.03 15.33 4.58
C ASP A 187 12.96 16.71 3.92
N LYS A 188 12.26 17.68 4.51
CA LYS A 188 12.08 19.05 4.01
C LYS A 188 11.48 19.12 2.60
N SER A 189 10.59 18.20 2.24
CA SER A 189 9.92 18.15 0.93
C SER A 189 8.45 18.60 0.94
N MET A 190 7.91 18.98 2.10
CA MET A 190 6.48 19.29 2.27
C MET A 190 6.23 20.79 2.43
N LEU A 191 5.19 21.28 1.76
CA LEU A 191 4.61 22.61 1.92
C LEU A 191 3.27 22.46 2.66
N ILE A 192 3.19 22.87 3.92
CA ILE A 192 1.94 22.84 4.69
C ILE A 192 0.99 23.91 4.12
N VAL A 193 -0.20 23.48 3.67
CA VAL A 193 -1.22 24.38 3.12
C VAL A 193 -2.21 24.78 4.20
N ASN A 194 -2.72 23.81 4.94
CA ASN A 194 -3.62 24.01 6.08
C ASN A 194 -3.60 22.80 7.03
N THR A 195 -4.37 22.86 8.11
CA THR A 195 -4.50 21.79 9.12
C THR A 195 -5.94 21.33 9.35
N LYS A 196 -6.85 21.62 8.41
CA LYS A 196 -8.30 21.40 8.56
C LYS A 196 -8.89 20.45 7.52
N SER A 197 -8.41 20.49 6.27
CA SER A 197 -8.92 19.62 5.20
C SER A 197 -7.88 19.39 4.11
N GLU A 198 -8.10 18.32 3.36
CA GLU A 198 -7.28 17.96 2.21
C GLU A 198 -7.16 19.08 1.18
N VAL A 199 -6.02 19.08 0.49
CA VAL A 199 -5.81 19.86 -0.73
C VAL A 199 -6.54 19.14 -1.86
N THR A 200 -7.45 19.85 -2.51
CA THR A 200 -8.44 19.25 -3.44
C THR A 200 -8.07 19.39 -4.90
N GLY A 201 -7.13 20.26 -5.24
CA GLY A 201 -6.79 20.58 -6.62
C GLY A 201 -5.40 21.19 -6.73
N LEU A 202 -4.67 20.79 -7.78
CA LEU A 202 -3.32 21.26 -8.07
C LEU A 202 -3.17 21.49 -9.57
N ALA A 203 -2.57 22.63 -9.94
CA ALA A 203 -2.18 22.88 -11.32
C ALA A 203 -0.87 23.66 -11.39
N THR A 204 -0.09 23.45 -12.44
CA THR A 204 1.12 24.24 -12.70
C THR A 204 1.09 24.92 -14.04
N LYS A 205 1.62 26.15 -14.08
CA LYS A 205 1.90 26.89 -15.31
C LYS A 205 3.09 27.80 -15.08
N ASP A 206 4.07 27.70 -15.96
CA ASP A 206 5.33 28.44 -15.87
C ASP A 206 5.99 28.23 -14.49
N LYS A 207 6.17 29.31 -13.72
CA LYS A 207 6.71 29.26 -12.35
C LYS A 207 5.65 29.25 -11.24
N ASN A 208 4.38 29.08 -11.58
CA ASN A 208 3.25 29.08 -10.64
C ASN A 208 2.74 27.66 -10.38
N LEU A 209 2.57 27.32 -9.11
CA LEU A 209 1.81 26.18 -8.61
C LEU A 209 0.54 26.71 -7.95
N TYR A 210 -0.61 26.42 -8.54
CA TYR A 210 -1.93 26.77 -8.04
C TYR A 210 -2.44 25.63 -7.15
N VAL A 211 -2.97 25.98 -5.98
CA VAL A 211 -3.38 25.04 -4.93
C VAL A 211 -4.75 25.42 -4.40
N SER A 212 -5.70 24.49 -4.47
CA SER A 212 -7.03 24.64 -3.86
C SER A 212 -6.95 24.40 -2.35
N ASP A 213 -7.10 25.48 -1.58
CA ASP A 213 -7.17 25.45 -0.12
C ASP A 213 -8.63 25.56 0.33
N ALA A 214 -9.34 24.43 0.24
CA ALA A 214 -10.78 24.36 0.51
C ALA A 214 -11.14 24.78 1.94
N ALA A 215 -10.29 24.44 2.92
CA ALA A 215 -10.43 24.82 4.32
C ALA A 215 -10.54 26.33 4.54
N ASN A 216 -9.91 27.13 3.68
CA ASN A 216 -9.83 28.58 3.83
C ASN A 216 -10.51 29.34 2.69
N ASN A 217 -11.23 28.65 1.80
CA ASN A 217 -11.88 29.24 0.63
C ASN A 217 -10.94 30.11 -0.23
N LYS A 218 -9.78 29.55 -0.58
CA LYS A 218 -8.76 30.25 -1.37
C LYS A 218 -8.14 29.36 -2.43
N ILE A 219 -7.72 30.00 -3.52
CA ILE A 219 -6.65 29.47 -4.36
C ILE A 219 -5.36 30.15 -3.93
N ARG A 220 -4.36 29.36 -3.57
CA ARG A 220 -3.01 29.83 -3.27
C ARG A 220 -2.12 29.60 -4.47
N VAL A 221 -1.17 30.50 -4.68
CA VAL A 221 -0.21 30.42 -5.78
C VAL A 221 1.19 30.46 -5.21
N TYR A 222 1.94 29.38 -5.41
CA TYR A 222 3.31 29.23 -4.97
C TYR A 222 4.27 29.27 -6.14
N ASN A 223 5.51 29.64 -5.88
CA ASN A 223 6.59 29.50 -6.84
C ASN A 223 7.02 28.02 -6.94
N THR A 224 7.09 27.44 -8.14
CA THR A 224 7.40 26.02 -8.34
C THR A 224 8.80 25.60 -7.85
N GLU A 225 9.77 26.50 -7.90
CA GLU A 225 11.16 26.24 -7.50
C GLU A 225 11.40 26.45 -6.00
N THR A 226 10.90 27.55 -5.45
CA THR A 226 11.16 27.95 -4.05
C THR A 226 10.06 27.54 -3.09
N MET A 227 8.88 27.17 -3.60
CA MET A 227 7.65 26.87 -2.86
C MET A 227 7.17 28.02 -1.96
N LYS A 228 7.68 29.24 -2.17
CA LYS A 228 7.18 30.45 -1.48
C LYS A 228 5.84 30.87 -2.07
N GLU A 229 4.90 31.28 -1.22
CA GLU A 229 3.63 31.84 -1.68
C GLU A 229 3.91 33.16 -2.41
N LEU A 230 3.43 33.26 -3.64
CA LEU A 230 3.53 34.44 -4.49
C LEU A 230 2.32 35.35 -4.31
N ARG A 231 1.13 34.75 -4.19
CA ARG A 231 -0.17 35.41 -4.02
C ARG A 231 -1.24 34.38 -3.66
N ASN A 232 -2.41 34.86 -3.25
CA ASN A 232 -3.63 34.07 -3.14
C ASN A 232 -4.84 34.92 -3.56
N PHE A 233 -5.96 34.27 -3.85
CA PHE A 233 -7.23 34.93 -4.09
C PHE A 233 -8.39 34.10 -3.54
N SER A 234 -9.47 34.77 -3.17
CA SER A 234 -10.67 34.12 -2.62
C SER A 234 -11.38 33.30 -3.69
N PHE A 235 -11.76 32.08 -3.33
CA PHE A 235 -12.60 31.20 -4.15
C PHE A 235 -13.37 30.30 -3.20
N LEU A 236 -14.70 30.30 -3.27
CA LEU A 236 -15.50 29.48 -2.35
C LEU A 236 -15.46 28.01 -2.76
N ARG A 237 -15.17 27.13 -1.80
CA ARG A 237 -15.16 25.66 -1.94
C ARG A 237 -14.41 25.18 -3.19
N PRO A 238 -13.14 25.55 -3.35
CA PRO A 238 -12.34 25.12 -4.49
C PRO A 238 -12.12 23.61 -4.44
N GLU A 239 -12.35 22.95 -5.57
CA GLU A 239 -12.01 21.56 -5.84
C GLU A 239 -10.89 21.54 -6.89
N ASP A 240 -10.97 20.66 -7.88
CA ASP A 240 -9.92 20.50 -8.89
C ASP A 240 -9.69 21.75 -9.75
N ILE A 241 -8.45 21.92 -10.22
CA ILE A 241 -7.98 23.05 -11.04
C ILE A 241 -7.30 22.51 -12.30
N THR A 242 -7.65 23.05 -13.46
CA THR A 242 -6.88 22.88 -14.70
C THR A 242 -6.59 24.22 -15.37
N ILE A 243 -5.68 24.23 -16.34
CA ILE A 243 -5.19 25.45 -17.01
C ILE A 243 -5.32 25.30 -18.53
N ASP A 244 -5.97 26.26 -19.18
CA ASP A 244 -6.10 26.28 -20.63
C ASP A 244 -4.81 26.75 -21.33
N LYS A 245 -4.77 26.63 -22.67
CA LYS A 245 -3.61 27.03 -23.47
C LYS A 245 -3.26 28.51 -23.33
N GLN A 246 -4.24 29.35 -23.00
CA GLN A 246 -4.06 30.79 -22.77
C GLN A 246 -3.61 31.11 -21.34
N GLY A 247 -3.48 30.11 -20.46
CA GLY A 247 -3.05 30.29 -19.07
C GLY A 247 -4.19 30.68 -18.12
N ASN A 248 -5.45 30.54 -18.54
CA ASN A 248 -6.58 30.74 -17.64
C ASN A 248 -6.87 29.47 -16.83
N LEU A 249 -7.23 29.68 -15.58
CA LEU A 249 -7.64 28.65 -14.64
C LEU A 249 -9.10 28.28 -14.90
N TRP A 250 -9.38 26.99 -14.86
CA TRP A 250 -10.72 26.41 -14.80
C TRP A 250 -10.82 25.64 -13.50
N ILE A 251 -11.70 26.10 -12.61
CA ILE A 251 -11.76 25.63 -11.23
C ILE A 251 -13.16 25.10 -10.96
N ILE A 252 -13.24 23.90 -10.39
CA ILE A 252 -14.50 23.35 -9.87
C ILE A 252 -14.81 24.03 -8.54
N GLN A 253 -16.00 24.60 -8.43
CA GLN A 253 -16.61 25.01 -7.18
C GLN A 253 -17.55 23.91 -6.71
N LYS A 254 -17.26 23.30 -5.55
CA LYS A 254 -18.10 22.27 -4.95
C LYS A 254 -19.50 22.81 -4.67
N GLN A 255 -20.51 21.95 -4.83
CA GLN A 255 -21.86 22.22 -4.33
C GLN A 255 -21.88 22.40 -2.81
N ASP A 256 -22.88 23.11 -2.31
CA ASP A 256 -23.31 23.10 -0.91
C ASP A 256 -24.83 22.87 -0.84
N ALA A 257 -25.41 22.96 0.36
CA ALA A 257 -26.85 22.73 0.55
C ALA A 257 -27.76 23.64 -0.30
N ASN A 258 -27.27 24.81 -0.71
CA ASN A 258 -28.06 25.85 -1.38
C ASN A 258 -27.56 26.17 -2.79
N ASN A 259 -26.38 25.69 -3.18
CA ASN A 259 -25.72 26.06 -4.43
C ASN A 259 -25.23 24.80 -5.17
N PRO A 260 -25.59 24.59 -6.45
CA PRO A 260 -25.07 23.49 -7.24
C PRO A 260 -23.57 23.69 -7.55
N ALA A 261 -22.90 22.60 -7.93
CA ALA A 261 -21.51 22.64 -8.37
C ALA A 261 -21.38 23.46 -9.67
N LYS A 262 -20.27 24.18 -9.82
CA LYS A 262 -19.99 25.04 -10.98
C LYS A 262 -18.56 24.86 -11.46
N ILE A 263 -18.32 25.07 -12.75
CA ILE A 263 -16.98 25.26 -13.29
C ILE A 263 -16.84 26.75 -13.60
N LEU A 264 -15.84 27.39 -12.99
CA LEU A 264 -15.63 28.82 -13.13
C LEU A 264 -14.26 29.10 -13.76
N ARG A 265 -14.24 30.09 -14.66
CA ARG A 265 -13.04 30.51 -15.37
C ARG A 265 -12.40 31.73 -14.71
N TYR A 266 -11.09 31.68 -14.50
CA TYR A 266 -10.30 32.74 -13.88
C TYR A 266 -9.04 33.01 -14.68
N SER A 267 -8.59 34.25 -14.71
CA SER A 267 -7.25 34.59 -15.21
C SER A 267 -6.17 34.01 -14.30
N SER A 268 -4.94 33.93 -14.81
CA SER A 268 -3.77 33.49 -14.03
C SER A 268 -3.53 34.32 -12.77
N SER A 269 -4.00 35.56 -12.69
CA SER A 269 -3.88 36.45 -11.54
C SER A 269 -5.03 36.32 -10.52
N GLY A 270 -6.09 35.56 -10.83
CA GLY A 270 -7.23 35.37 -9.93
C GLY A 270 -8.43 36.27 -10.18
N LYS A 271 -8.47 37.02 -11.29
CA LYS A 271 -9.69 37.73 -11.73
C LYS A 271 -10.63 36.76 -12.43
N GLN A 272 -11.89 36.65 -11.97
CA GLN A 272 -12.92 35.86 -12.64
C GLN A 272 -13.18 36.41 -14.05
N LEU A 273 -13.29 35.49 -15.01
CA LEU A 273 -13.53 35.79 -16.42
C LEU A 273 -14.96 35.39 -16.79
N PRO A 274 -15.59 36.08 -17.77
CA PRO A 274 -16.89 35.67 -18.28
C PRO A 274 -16.81 34.26 -18.87
N GLN A 275 -17.85 33.47 -18.63
CA GLN A 275 -18.05 32.21 -19.32
C GLN A 275 -18.42 32.55 -20.76
N LYS A 276 -17.56 32.18 -21.73
CA LYS A 276 -17.95 32.30 -23.14
C LYS A 276 -18.94 31.17 -23.42
N ASN A 277 -20.20 31.52 -23.66
CA ASN A 277 -21.12 30.62 -24.32
C ASN A 277 -20.66 30.57 -25.78
N ASN A 278 -20.19 29.41 -26.22
CA ASN A 278 -19.99 29.16 -27.65
C ASN A 278 -21.35 28.96 -28.32
#